data_AF-A0A634QYQ3-F1
#
_entry.id   AF-A0A634QYQ3-F1
#
_cell.length_a   1.000
_cell.length_b   1.000
_cell.length_c   1.000
_cell.angle_alpha   90.00
_cell.angle_beta   90.00
_cell.angle_gamma   90.00
#
_symmetry.space_group_name_H-M   'P 1'
#
loop_
_entity.id
_entity.type
_entity.pdbx_description
1 polymer ?
#
loop_
_entity_poly.entity_id
_entity_poly.type
_entity_poly.pdbx_seq_one_letter_code
_entity_poly.pdbx_strand_id
1 'polypeptide(L)'
;IKLSLIVLYLPVGMISLCYIVYRYIKLYHVKTTKSHYIAILRRSSGFFLFTLLSIVVLQTDYMVISQRLTPADIVQYTVTMKIFGLVFFIYTAILQALWPICAELRVKQQWKKLNKMIGVNILLGSLYVVGCTIFIY
;
A
#
# COMPACT_ATOMS: atom_id res chain seq x y z
N ILE A 1 16.77 18.77 12.98
CA ILE A 1 16.40 17.72 12.00
C ILE A 1 16.55 16.30 12.58
N LYS A 2 17.73 15.86 13.03
CA LYS A 2 17.94 14.50 13.59
C LYS A 2 16.99 14.13 14.74
N LEU A 3 16.77 15.04 15.70
CA LEU A 3 15.91 14.79 16.86
C LEU A 3 14.40 14.69 16.49
N SER A 4 13.97 15.45 15.47
CA SER A 4 12.58 15.44 14.98
C SER A 4 12.24 14.13 14.27
N LEU A 5 13.19 13.56 13.50
CA LEU A 5 13.03 12.25 12.87
C LEU A 5 12.88 11.13 13.91
N ILE A 6 13.69 11.18 14.97
CA ILE A 6 13.64 10.24 16.09
C ILE A 6 12.27 10.31 16.77
N VAL A 7 11.80 11.50 17.13
CA VAL A 7 10.49 11.65 17.80
C VAL A 7 9.32 11.18 16.92
N LEU A 8 9.39 11.34 15.61
CA LEU A 8 8.28 10.99 14.71
C LEU A 8 8.22 9.48 14.41
N TYR A 9 9.35 8.84 14.12
CA TYR A 9 9.38 7.45 13.63
C TYR A 9 9.56 6.40 14.72
N LEU A 10 10.20 6.77 15.84
CA LEU A 10 10.52 5.86 16.93
C LEU A 10 9.27 5.31 17.64
N PRO A 11 8.22 6.10 17.98
CA PRO A 11 7.01 5.55 18.60
C PRO A 11 6.27 4.58 17.65
N VAL A 12 6.21 4.88 16.35
CA VAL A 12 5.57 4.01 15.36
C VAL A 12 6.28 2.65 15.26
N GLY A 13 7.62 2.67 15.24
CA GLY A 13 8.44 1.47 15.23
C GLY A 13 8.34 0.66 16.52
N MET A 14 8.39 1.34 17.67
CA MET A 14 8.30 0.70 18.99
C MET A 14 6.95 0.02 19.21
N ILE A 15 5.83 0.68 18.89
CA ILE A 15 4.49 0.10 19.07
C ILE A 15 4.34 -1.18 18.23
N SER A 16 4.80 -1.15 16.99
CA SER A 16 4.74 -2.30 16.07
C SER A 16 5.58 -3.47 16.57
N LEU A 17 6.80 -3.19 17.05
CA LEU A 17 7.70 -4.20 17.62
C LEU A 17 7.13 -4.81 18.90
N CYS A 18 6.64 -3.97 19.83
CA CYS A 18 6.01 -4.43 21.07
C CYS A 18 4.81 -5.33 20.79
N TYR A 19 3.98 -4.99 19.80
CA TYR A 19 2.83 -5.81 19.42
C TYR A 19 3.24 -7.17 18.83
N ILE A 20 4.25 -7.21 17.97
CA ILE A 20 4.77 -8.45 17.40
C ILE A 20 5.33 -9.36 18.50
N VAL A 21 6.13 -8.81 19.43
CA VAL A 21 6.71 -9.56 20.54
C VAL A 21 5.61 -10.11 21.46
N TYR A 22 4.63 -9.28 21.83
CA TYR A 22 3.48 -9.72 22.63
C TYR A 22 2.73 -10.87 21.94
N ARG A 23 2.46 -10.74 20.64
CA ARG A 23 1.75 -11.76 19.86
C ARG A 23 2.57 -13.04 19.71
N TYR A 24 3.89 -12.94 19.55
CA TYR A 24 4.79 -14.09 19.47
C TYR A 24 4.81 -14.89 20.77
N ILE A 25 4.91 -14.21 21.92
CA ILE A 25 4.86 -14.84 23.25
C ILE A 25 3.51 -15.56 23.44
N LYS A 26 2.40 -14.93 23.05
CA LYS A 26 1.04 -15.50 23.17
C LYS A 26 0.81 -16.72 22.26
N LEU A 27 1.41 -16.76 21.07
CA LEU A 27 1.27 -17.87 20.10
C LEU A 27 2.33 -18.98 20.25
N TYR A 28 3.28 -18.85 21.18
CA TYR A 28 4.36 -19.82 21.38
C TYR A 28 3.86 -21.26 21.69
N HIS A 29 2.65 -21.40 22.20
CA HIS A 29 2.02 -22.70 22.48
C HIS A 29 1.42 -23.42 21.27
N VAL A 30 1.30 -22.77 20.11
CA VAL A 30 0.76 -23.41 18.91
C VAL A 30 1.88 -24.19 18.21
N LYS A 31 1.79 -25.52 18.21
CA LYS A 31 2.70 -26.38 17.44
C LYS A 31 2.51 -26.13 15.94
N THR A 32 3.40 -25.35 15.34
CA THR A 32 3.39 -25.05 13.91
C THR A 32 4.39 -25.91 13.14
N THR A 33 3.95 -26.56 12.06
CA THR A 33 4.83 -27.30 11.15
C THR A 33 5.51 -26.36 10.14
N LYS A 34 6.80 -26.58 9.85
CA LYS A 34 7.58 -25.80 8.84
C LYS A 34 6.90 -25.69 7.47
N SER A 35 6.13 -26.71 7.08
CA SER A 35 5.36 -26.74 5.82
C SER A 35 4.37 -25.56 5.70
N HIS A 36 3.71 -25.16 6.79
CA HIS A 36 2.75 -24.05 6.78
C HIS A 36 3.43 -22.71 6.55
N TYR A 37 4.62 -22.49 7.13
CA TYR A 37 5.39 -21.27 6.89
C TYR A 37 5.83 -21.15 5.43
N ILE A 38 6.34 -22.24 4.84
CA ILE A 38 6.76 -22.24 3.43
C ILE A 38 5.57 -21.98 2.50
N ALA A 39 4.39 -22.55 2.79
CA ALA A 39 3.18 -22.31 2.01
C ALA A 39 2.73 -20.84 2.04
N ILE A 40 2.75 -20.21 3.22
CA ILE A 40 2.41 -18.77 3.37
C ILE A 40 3.45 -17.91 2.66
N LEU A 41 4.74 -18.23 2.81
CA LEU A 41 5.84 -17.45 2.24
C LEU A 41 5.83 -17.54 0.70
N ARG A 42 5.56 -18.72 0.13
CA ARG A 42 5.40 -18.91 -1.32
C ARG A 42 4.19 -18.16 -1.88
N ARG A 43 3.09 -18.07 -1.14
CA ARG A 43 1.89 -17.34 -1.58
C ARG A 43 2.07 -15.83 -1.48
N SER A 44 2.86 -15.36 -0.52
CA SER A 44 3.09 -13.94 -0.24
C SER A 44 4.26 -13.34 -1.02
N SER A 45 5.19 -14.16 -1.53
CA SER A 45 6.40 -13.68 -2.22
C SER A 45 6.08 -12.87 -3.48
N GLY A 46 5.05 -13.27 -4.25
CA GLY A 46 4.62 -12.50 -5.42
C GLY A 46 4.10 -11.11 -5.04
N PHE A 47 3.35 -11.00 -3.95
CA PHE A 47 2.87 -9.71 -3.44
C PHE A 47 4.02 -8.86 -2.90
N PHE A 48 4.98 -9.47 -2.21
CA PHE A 48 6.16 -8.79 -1.70
C PHE A 48 6.99 -8.18 -2.83
N LEU A 49 7.29 -8.95 -3.87
CA LEU A 49 8.10 -8.49 -5.00
C LEU A 49 7.37 -7.37 -5.76
N PHE A 50 6.07 -7.52 -5.99
CA PHE A 50 5.25 -6.46 -6.59
C PHE A 50 5.25 -5.16 -5.76
N THR A 51 5.12 -5.27 -4.44
CA THR A 51 5.14 -4.11 -3.54
C THR A 51 6.51 -3.44 -3.52
N LEU A 52 7.59 -4.23 -3.52
CA LEU A 52 8.96 -3.72 -3.56
C LEU A 52 9.21 -2.92 -4.84
N LEU A 53 8.86 -3.46 -6.00
CA LEU A 53 8.96 -2.71 -7.27
C LEU A 53 8.12 -1.43 -7.25
N SER A 54 6.89 -1.49 -6.75
CA SER A 54 6.01 -0.33 -6.67
C SER A 54 6.63 0.80 -5.84
N ILE A 55 7.22 0.47 -4.67
CA ILE A 55 7.89 1.44 -3.82
C ILE A 55 9.13 2.01 -4.51
N VAL A 56 9.94 1.17 -5.15
CA VAL A 56 11.15 1.63 -5.85
C VAL A 56 10.78 2.65 -6.94
N VAL A 57 9.76 2.37 -7.77
CA VAL A 57 9.31 3.28 -8.81
C VAL A 57 8.85 4.61 -8.22
N LEU A 58 7.92 4.58 -7.25
CA LEU A 58 7.37 5.79 -6.61
C LEU A 58 8.44 6.67 -5.95
N GLN A 59 9.47 6.05 -5.36
CA GLN A 59 10.54 6.79 -4.69
C GLN A 59 11.62 7.29 -5.66
N THR A 60 11.77 6.62 -6.81
CA THR A 60 12.74 7.02 -7.85
C THR A 60 12.36 8.37 -8.45
N ASP A 61 11.07 8.64 -8.65
CA ASP A 61 10.59 9.92 -9.19
C ASP A 61 11.09 11.11 -8.36
N TYR A 62 11.01 11.00 -7.03
CA TYR A 62 11.51 12.04 -6.12
C TYR A 62 13.03 12.18 -6.17
N MET A 63 13.77 11.07 -6.30
CA MET A 63 15.23 11.09 -6.43
C MET A 63 15.67 11.86 -7.68
N VAL A 64 15.02 11.62 -8.83
CA VAL A 64 15.33 12.32 -10.08
C VAL A 64 14.95 13.81 -9.99
N ILE A 65 13.78 14.13 -9.45
CA ILE A 65 13.30 15.51 -9.30
C ILE A 65 14.26 16.34 -8.43
N SER A 66 14.75 15.76 -7.33
CA SER A 66 15.69 16.43 -6.42
C SER A 66 17.02 16.85 -7.06
N GLN A 67 17.43 16.19 -8.16
CA GLN A 67 18.68 16.48 -8.85
C GLN A 67 18.53 17.49 -9.99
N ARG A 68 17.31 17.66 -10.51
CA ARG A 68 17.04 18.40 -11.76
C ARG A 68 16.29 19.71 -11.54
N LEU A 69 15.47 19.82 -10.50
CA LEU A 69 14.57 20.97 -10.30
C LEU A 69 15.07 21.95 -9.25
N THR A 70 14.62 23.20 -9.34
CA THR A 70 14.92 24.23 -8.35
C THR A 70 14.14 23.99 -7.05
N PRO A 71 14.60 24.52 -5.90
CA PRO A 71 13.92 24.30 -4.62
C PRO A 71 12.45 24.73 -4.60
N ALA A 72 12.08 25.76 -5.37
CA ALA A 72 10.71 26.25 -5.47
C ALA A 72 9.78 25.20 -6.12
N ASP A 73 10.24 24.59 -7.22
CA ASP A 73 9.44 23.58 -7.93
C ASP A 73 9.31 22.28 -7.12
N ILE A 74 10.34 21.92 -6.33
CA ILE A 74 10.30 20.77 -5.42
C ILE A 74 9.20 20.94 -4.36
N VAL A 75 9.02 22.17 -3.84
CA VAL A 75 7.96 22.47 -2.87
C VAL A 75 6.59 22.31 -3.52
N GLN A 76 6.38 22.87 -4.72
CA GLN A 76 5.11 22.76 -5.45
C GLN A 76 4.76 21.30 -5.76
N TYR A 77 5.74 20.51 -6.22
CA TYR A 77 5.56 19.06 -6.43
C TYR A 77 5.18 18.33 -5.15
N THR A 78 5.90 18.58 -4.05
CA THR A 78 5.66 17.90 -2.78
C THR A 78 4.27 18.21 -2.20
N VAL A 79 3.81 19.46 -2.33
CA VAL A 79 2.44 19.85 -1.93
C VAL A 79 1.40 19.13 -2.78
N THR A 80 1.58 19.12 -4.10
CA THR A 80 0.69 18.42 -5.04
C THR A 80 0.62 16.93 -4.73
N MET A 81 1.77 16.28 -4.49
CA MET A 81 1.85 14.87 -4.10
C MET A 81 1.14 14.57 -2.78
N LYS A 82 1.15 15.48 -1.81
CA LYS A 82 0.38 15.29 -0.56
C LYS A 82 -1.13 15.34 -0.79
N ILE A 83 -1.60 16.23 -1.67
CA ILE A 83 -3.03 16.32 -2.04
C ILE A 83 -3.46 15.05 -2.76
N PHE A 84 -2.70 14.62 -3.78
CA PHE A 84 -2.96 13.36 -4.48
C PHE A 84 -2.80 12.13 -3.56
N GLY A 85 -1.94 12.20 -2.55
CA GLY A 85 -1.81 11.16 -1.53
C GLY A 85 -3.10 10.96 -0.72
N LEU A 86 -3.82 12.03 -0.41
CA LEU A 86 -5.13 11.96 0.26
C LEU A 86 -6.19 11.34 -0.66
N VAL A 87 -6.22 11.77 -1.92
CA VAL A 87 -7.09 11.18 -2.95
C VAL A 87 -6.83 9.67 -3.10
N PHE A 88 -5.56 9.29 -3.21
CA PHE A 88 -5.13 7.91 -3.31
C PHE A 88 -5.51 7.09 -2.07
N PHE A 89 -5.43 7.67 -0.87
CA PHE A 89 -5.83 7.01 0.37
C PHE A 89 -7.30 6.54 0.37
N ILE A 90 -8.22 7.35 -0.16
CA ILE A 90 -9.63 6.96 -0.27
C ILE A 90 -9.78 5.76 -1.20
N TYR A 91 -9.11 5.79 -2.36
CA TYR A 91 -9.16 4.71 -3.32
C TYR A 91 -8.50 3.43 -2.79
N THR A 92 -7.39 3.54 -2.06
CA THR A 92 -6.74 2.37 -1.45
C THR A 92 -7.62 1.73 -0.38
N ALA A 93 -8.39 2.50 0.40
CA ALA A 93 -9.35 1.96 1.35
C ALA A 93 -10.43 1.11 0.67
N ILE A 94 -10.97 1.58 -0.46
CA ILE A 94 -11.93 0.82 -1.28
C ILE A 94 -11.28 -0.48 -1.78
N LEU A 95 -10.04 -0.39 -2.28
CA LEU A 95 -9.32 -1.55 -2.80
C LEU A 95 -9.06 -2.61 -1.72
N GLN A 96 -8.71 -2.18 -0.50
CA GLN A 96 -8.53 -3.08 0.65
C GLN A 96 -9.82 -3.79 1.04
N ALA A 97 -10.96 -3.11 0.98
CA ALA A 97 -12.27 -3.73 1.22
C ALA A 97 -12.71 -4.68 0.10
N LEU A 98 -12.32 -4.39 -1.16
CA LEU A 98 -12.68 -5.20 -2.32
C LEU A 98 -11.87 -6.51 -2.39
N TRP A 99 -10.62 -6.49 -1.93
CA TRP A 99 -9.72 -7.63 -1.99
C TRP A 99 -10.27 -8.94 -1.37
N PRO A 100 -10.86 -8.96 -0.15
CA PRO A 100 -11.46 -10.17 0.41
C PRO A 100 -12.67 -10.67 -0.40
N ILE A 101 -13.48 -9.76 -0.95
CA ILE A 101 -14.64 -10.11 -1.79
C ILE A 101 -14.17 -10.80 -3.07
N CYS A 102 -13.14 -10.25 -3.73
CA CYS A 102 -12.51 -10.87 -4.89
C CYS A 102 -11.91 -12.24 -4.56
N ALA A 103 -11.30 -12.39 -3.39
CA ALA A 103 -10.75 -13.66 -2.94
C ALA A 103 -11.84 -14.72 -2.75
N GLU A 104 -12.98 -14.35 -2.17
CA GLU A 104 -14.14 -15.23 -1.97
C GLU A 104 -14.79 -15.63 -3.30
N LEU A 105 -15.01 -14.68 -4.22
CA LEU A 105 -15.58 -14.95 -5.54
C LEU A 105 -14.70 -15.89 -6.39
N ARG A 106 -13.38 -15.78 -6.25
CA ARG A 106 -12.41 -16.68 -6.91
C ARG A 106 -12.52 -18.10 -6.36
N VAL A 107 -12.66 -18.27 -5.05
CA VAL A 107 -12.86 -19.61 -4.44
C VAL A 107 -14.20 -20.20 -4.86
N LYS A 108 -15.25 -19.37 -4.94
CA LYS A 108 -16.59 -19.77 -5.41
C LYS A 108 -16.70 -19.98 -6.93
N GLN A 109 -15.60 -19.85 -7.70
CA GLN A 109 -15.58 -20.01 -9.16
C GLN A 109 -16.54 -19.08 -9.92
N GLN A 110 -16.94 -17.94 -9.35
CA GLN A 110 -17.89 -17.00 -9.96
C GLN A 110 -17.19 -15.99 -10.87
N TRP A 111 -16.53 -16.48 -11.92
CA TRP A 111 -15.67 -15.69 -12.82
C TRP A 111 -16.36 -14.50 -13.49
N LYS A 112 -17.63 -14.65 -13.91
CA LYS A 112 -18.40 -13.53 -14.51
C LYS A 112 -18.58 -12.35 -13.56
N LYS A 113 -18.87 -12.61 -12.28
CA LYS A 113 -19.04 -11.55 -11.27
C LYS A 113 -17.70 -10.92 -10.92
N LEU A 114 -16.65 -11.74 -10.82
CA LEU A 114 -15.28 -11.27 -10.56
C LEU A 114 -14.81 -10.30 -11.64
N ASN A 115 -14.90 -10.69 -12.92
CA ASN A 115 -14.45 -9.84 -14.03
C ASN A 115 -15.26 -8.55 -14.14
N LYS A 116 -16.59 -8.61 -13.90
CA LYS A 116 -17.43 -7.41 -13.84
C LYS A 116 -16.98 -6.47 -12.72
N MET A 117 -16.72 -6.99 -11.53
CA MET A 117 -16.30 -6.20 -10.38
C MET A 117 -14.92 -5.55 -10.59
N ILE A 118 -13.97 -6.28 -11.18
CA ILE A 118 -12.65 -5.75 -11.55
C ILE A 118 -12.80 -4.62 -12.58
N GLY A 119 -13.58 -4.83 -13.64
CA GLY A 119 -13.78 -3.83 -14.69
C GLY A 119 -14.44 -2.56 -14.15
N VAL A 120 -15.48 -2.69 -13.31
CA VAL A 120 -16.13 -1.55 -12.65
C VAL A 120 -15.17 -0.83 -11.72
N ASN A 121 -14.32 -1.54 -10.98
CA ASN A 121 -13.36 -0.91 -10.08
C ASN A 121 -12.27 -0.13 -10.83
N ILE A 122 -11.77 -0.66 -11.96
CA ILE A 122 -10.81 0.06 -12.82
C ILE A 122 -11.46 1.32 -13.42
N LEU A 123 -12.71 1.21 -13.88
CA LEU A 123 -13.45 2.33 -14.43
C LEU A 123 -13.77 3.41 -13.38
N LEU A 124 -14.21 3.01 -12.19
CA LEU A 124 -14.43 3.93 -11.07
C LEU A 124 -13.13 4.59 -10.61
N GLY A 125 -12.04 3.81 -10.51
CA GLY A 125 -10.74 4.33 -10.12
C GLY A 125 -10.18 5.35 -11.12
N SER A 126 -10.28 5.05 -12.42
CA SER A 126 -9.84 6.00 -13.47
C SER A 126 -10.69 7.27 -13.49
N LEU A 127 -12.02 7.15 -13.43
CA LEU A 127 -12.91 8.32 -13.34
C LEU A 127 -12.64 9.17 -12.10
N TYR A 128 -12.39 8.52 -10.96
CA TYR A 128 -12.08 9.20 -9.71
C TYR A 128 -10.78 10.00 -9.80
N VAL A 129 -9.71 9.39 -10.34
CA VAL A 129 -8.43 10.08 -10.52
C VAL A 129 -8.57 11.25 -11.49
N VAL A 130 -9.25 11.07 -12.62
CA VAL A 130 -9.47 12.15 -13.61
C VAL A 130 -10.29 13.29 -13.00
N GLY A 131 -11.36 12.97 -12.27
CA GLY A 131 -12.19 13.98 -11.59
C GLY A 131 -11.40 14.78 -10.55
N CYS A 132 -10.56 14.11 -9.76
CA CYS A 132 -9.69 14.80 -8.81
C CYS A 132 -8.63 15.67 -9.49
N THR A 133 -8.06 15.22 -10.61
CA THR A 133 -7.10 16.03 -11.38
C THR A 133 -7.74 17.30 -11.92
N ILE A 134 -8.96 17.23 -12.45
CA ILE A 134 -9.72 18.40 -12.93
C ILE A 134 -10.10 19.34 -11.79
N PHE A 135 -10.37 18.83 -10.58
CA PHE A 135 -10.71 19.68 -9.45
C PHE A 135 -9.50 20.46 -8.89
N ILE A 136 -8.30 19.89 -9.00
CA ILE A 136 -7.07 20.49 -8.47
C ILE A 136 -6.45 21.51 -9.42
N TYR A 137 -6.68 21.37 -10.73
CA TYR A 137 -6.15 22.24 -11.79
C TYR A 137 -7.16 23.32 -12.18
#